data_AF-A0A7V5EMQ4-F1
#
_entry.id   AF-A0A7V5EMQ4-F1
#
_cell.length_a   1.000
_cell.length_b   1.000
_cell.length_c   1.000
_cell.angle_alpha   90.00
_cell.angle_beta   90.00
_cell.angle_gamma   90.00
#
_symmetry.space_group_name_H-M   'P 1'
#
loop_
_entity.id
_entity.type
_entity.pdbx_description
1 polymer ?
#
loop_
_entity_poly.entity_id
_entity_poly.type
_entity_poly.pdbx_seq_one_letter_code
_entity_poly.pdbx_strand_id
1 'polypeptide(L)'
;MKGAFKIAKMFGIPVKIHWSFFLLPAWAVGSSVYNGMDWNAAGWFLIYILTLFVCVLLHEFGHILMARRYGVGTEDVILTPIGGMARLHRMPEKPKNEFAVSIAGPLVNVGIAILLSPSL
;
A
#
# COMPACT_ATOMS: atom_id res chain seq x y z
N MET A 1 3.30 10.28 -12.55
CA MET A 1 1.91 10.04 -13.02
C MET A 1 1.12 11.34 -12.90
N LYS A 2 0.42 11.80 -13.95
CA LYS A 2 -0.45 12.98 -13.86
C LYS A 2 -1.67 12.64 -12.98
N GLY A 3 -2.12 13.55 -12.11
CA GLY A 3 -3.31 13.33 -11.28
C GLY A 3 -3.10 12.61 -9.94
N ALA A 4 -1.87 12.56 -9.43
CA ALA A 4 -1.56 12.11 -8.08
C ALA A 4 -1.36 13.29 -7.13
N PHE A 5 -2.04 13.27 -5.99
CA PHE A 5 -2.00 14.32 -4.99
C PHE A 5 -1.24 13.84 -3.75
N LYS A 6 -0.37 14.68 -3.21
CA LYS A 6 0.37 14.35 -1.98
C LYS A 6 -0.56 14.46 -0.79
N ILE A 7 -0.63 13.39 0.00
CA ILE A 7 -1.45 13.30 1.21
C ILE A 7 -0.61 13.40 2.48
N ALA A 8 0.61 12.87 2.44
CA ALA A 8 1.48 12.79 3.62
C ALA A 8 2.96 12.72 3.22
N LYS A 9 3.84 12.72 4.22
CA LYS A 9 5.27 12.43 4.07
C LYS A 9 5.68 11.50 5.20
N MET A 10 6.16 10.31 4.87
CA MET A 10 6.57 9.28 5.83
C MET A 10 8.03 8.88 5.57
N PHE A 11 8.86 8.82 6.61
CA PHE A 11 10.30 8.51 6.50
C PHE A 11 11.09 9.35 5.48
N GLY A 12 10.60 10.56 5.17
CA GLY A 12 11.17 11.44 4.14
C GLY A 12 10.56 11.28 2.75
N ILE A 13 9.73 10.26 2.53
CA ILE A 13 9.16 9.89 1.23
C ILE A 13 7.74 10.46 1.10
N PRO A 14 7.40 11.18 0.02
CA PRO A 14 6.03 11.63 -0.23
C PRO A 14 5.10 10.43 -0.43
N VAL A 15 3.98 10.42 0.29
CA VAL A 15 2.88 9.47 0.04
C VAL A 15 1.81 10.22 -0.74
N LYS A 16 1.41 9.67 -1.89
CA LYS A 16 0.48 10.26 -2.82
C LYS A 16 -0.69 9.32 -3.08
N ILE A 17 -1.85 9.88 -3.37
CA ILE A 17 -3.03 9.16 -3.84
C ILE A 17 -3.32 9.61 -5.26
N HIS A 18 -3.44 8.66 -6.19
CA HIS A 18 -3.93 8.95 -7.53
C HIS A 18 -5.46 9.10 -7.52
N TRP A 19 -6.02 10.03 -8.30
CA TRP A 19 -7.48 10.25 -8.34
C TRP A 19 -8.29 8.96 -8.58
N SER A 20 -7.72 8.02 -9.35
CA SER A 20 -8.40 6.75 -9.64
C SER A 20 -8.62 5.91 -8.38
N PHE A 21 -7.84 6.08 -7.31
CA PHE A 21 -7.99 5.38 -6.05
C PHE A 21 -9.42 5.46 -5.52
N PHE A 22 -10.07 6.61 -5.65
CA PHE A 22 -11.43 6.86 -5.16
C PHE A 22 -12.51 6.07 -5.92
N LEU A 23 -12.21 5.51 -7.10
CA LEU A 23 -13.12 4.62 -7.81
C LEU A 23 -13.39 3.34 -7.01
N LEU A 24 -12.41 2.83 -6.27
CA LEU A 24 -12.57 1.62 -5.46
C LEU A 24 -13.53 1.80 -4.27
N PRO A 25 -13.36 2.79 -3.36
CA PRO A 25 -14.33 3.02 -2.30
C PRO A 25 -15.69 3.46 -2.85
N ALA A 26 -15.74 4.23 -3.95
CA ALA A 26 -17.01 4.58 -4.59
C ALA A 26 -17.74 3.32 -5.10
N TRP A 27 -17.01 2.41 -5.75
CA TRP A 27 -17.56 1.12 -6.18
C TRP A 27 -17.99 0.25 -5.01
N ALA A 28 -17.21 0.22 -3.92
CA ALA A 28 -17.55 -0.56 -2.72
C ALA A 28 -18.83 -0.04 -2.03
N VAL A 29 -19.00 1.28 -1.94
CA VAL A 29 -20.24 1.88 -1.42
C VAL A 29 -21.40 1.62 -2.37
N GLY A 30 -21.20 1.83 -3.68
CA GLY A 30 -22.23 1.58 -4.69
C GLY A 30 -22.69 0.12 -4.73
N SER A 31 -21.77 -0.83 -4.61
CA SER A 31 -22.09 -2.26 -4.54
C SER A 31 -22.80 -2.60 -3.22
N SER A 32 -22.41 -1.99 -2.10
CA SER A 32 -23.12 -2.18 -0.82
C SER A 32 -24.58 -1.76 -0.91
N VAL A 33 -24.85 -0.59 -1.50
CA VAL A 33 -26.22 -0.08 -1.71
C VAL A 33 -27.00 -0.96 -2.71
N TYR A 34 -26.38 -1.34 -3.84
CA TYR A 34 -27.02 -2.20 -4.84
C TYR A 34 -27.42 -3.57 -4.29
N ASN A 35 -26.60 -4.15 -3.40
CA ASN A 35 -26.88 -5.42 -2.74
C ASN A 35 -27.79 -5.29 -1.50
N GLY A 36 -28.27 -4.09 -1.18
CA GLY A 36 -29.17 -3.85 -0.04
C GLY A 36 -28.49 -4.06 1.33
N MET A 37 -27.17 -3.88 1.42
CA MET A 37 -26.46 -3.97 2.70
C MET A 37 -26.90 -2.85 3.65
N ASP A 38 -27.03 -3.18 4.93
CA ASP A 38 -27.23 -2.19 5.99
C ASP A 38 -26.03 -1.21 6.07
N TRP A 39 -26.28 0.02 6.50
CA TRP A 39 -25.27 1.08 6.61
C TRP A 39 -24.10 0.71 7.53
N ASN A 40 -24.34 -0.04 8.60
CA ASN A 40 -23.28 -0.52 9.48
C ASN A 40 -22.38 -1.53 8.75
N ALA A 41 -22.98 -2.48 8.04
CA ALA A 41 -22.23 -3.47 7.25
C ALA A 41 -21.43 -2.81 6.12
N ALA A 42 -22.01 -1.83 5.42
CA ALA A 42 -21.32 -1.05 4.40
C ALA A 42 -20.13 -0.25 4.99
N GLY A 43 -20.31 0.33 6.19
CA GLY A 43 -19.25 1.01 6.92
C GLY A 43 -18.08 0.09 7.26
N TRP A 44 -18.35 -1.10 7.79
CA TRP A 44 -17.32 -2.11 8.05
C TRP A 44 -16.61 -2.59 6.79
N PHE A 45 -17.34 -2.77 5.70
CA PHE A 45 -16.75 -3.16 4.42
C PHE A 45 -15.79 -2.08 3.89
N LEU A 46 -16.17 -0.80 4.00
CA LEU A 46 -15.29 0.32 3.63
C LEU A 46 -14.05 0.39 4.52
N ILE A 47 -14.20 0.24 5.84
CA ILE A 47 -13.08 0.20 6.79
C ILE A 47 -12.15 -0.96 6.46
N TYR A 48 -12.69 -2.13 6.14
CA TYR A 48 -11.91 -3.30 5.73
C TYR A 48 -11.06 -3.01 4.49
N ILE A 49 -11.66 -2.43 3.43
CA ILE A 49 -10.92 -2.04 2.22
C ILE A 49 -9.82 -1.03 2.54
N LEU A 50 -10.12 0.02 3.31
CA LEU A 50 -9.12 1.02 3.69
C LEU A 50 -7.98 0.40 4.51
N THR A 51 -8.31 -0.55 5.39
CA THR A 51 -7.32 -1.31 6.18
C THR A 51 -6.41 -2.15 5.30
N LEU A 52 -6.94 -2.82 4.27
CA LEU A 52 -6.12 -3.52 3.28
C LEU A 52 -5.13 -2.57 2.59
N PHE A 53 -5.53 -1.33 2.31
CA PHE A 53 -4.62 -0.33 1.75
C PHE A 53 -3.56 0.17 2.72
N VAL A 54 -3.84 0.16 4.03
CA VAL A 54 -2.80 0.37 5.04
C VAL A 54 -1.77 -0.77 4.97
N CYS A 55 -2.20 -2.02 4.83
CA CYS A 55 -1.28 -3.16 4.65
C CYS A 55 -0.45 -3.02 3.36
N VAL A 56 -1.08 -2.64 2.24
CA VAL A 56 -0.37 -2.35 0.99
C VAL A 56 0.65 -1.23 1.17
N LEU A 57 0.30 -0.15 1.88
CA LEU A 57 1.26 0.92 2.13
C LEU A 57 2.45 0.41 2.95
N LEU A 58 2.21 -0.37 4.00
CA LEU A 58 3.26 -0.99 4.80
C LEU A 58 4.13 -1.95 3.97
N HIS A 59 3.53 -2.73 3.07
CA HIS A 59 4.23 -3.59 2.12
C HIS A 59 5.20 -2.80 1.24
N GLU A 60 4.73 -1.70 0.62
CA GLU A 60 5.59 -0.81 -0.17
C GLU A 60 6.72 -0.21 0.67
N PHE A 61 6.44 0.18 1.92
CA PHE A 61 7.48 0.65 2.85
C PHE A 61 8.51 -0.43 3.18
N GLY A 62 8.14 -1.72 3.19
CA GLY A 62 9.09 -2.82 3.30
C GLY A 62 10.14 -2.79 2.19
N HIS A 63 9.71 -2.68 0.93
CA HIS A 63 10.60 -2.53 -0.22
C HIS A 63 11.47 -1.29 -0.11
N ILE A 64 10.86 -0.15 0.22
CA ILE A 64 11.56 1.15 0.26
C ILE A 64 12.63 1.18 1.36
N LEU A 65 12.28 0.73 2.56
CA LEU A 65 13.23 0.71 3.67
C LEU A 65 14.38 -0.26 3.39
N MET A 66 14.12 -1.37 2.72
CA MET A 66 15.17 -2.29 2.32
C MET A 66 16.06 -1.71 1.21
N ALA A 67 15.48 -1.07 0.19
CA ALA A 67 16.23 -0.40 -0.87
C ALA A 67 17.13 0.72 -0.31
N ARG A 68 16.61 1.47 0.69
CA ARG A 68 17.35 2.52 1.39
C ARG A 68 18.62 2.01 2.06
N ARG A 69 18.64 0.77 2.58
CA ARG A 69 19.85 0.14 3.16
C ARG A 69 20.95 -0.09 2.12
N TYR A 70 20.60 -0.16 0.84
CA TYR A 70 21.55 -0.28 -0.26
C TYR A 70 21.84 1.06 -0.96
N GLY A 71 21.50 2.19 -0.32
CA GLY A 71 21.75 3.52 -0.86
C GLY A 71 20.82 3.92 -2.01
N VAL A 72 19.71 3.20 -2.19
CA VAL A 72 18.72 3.51 -3.23
C VAL A 72 17.65 4.43 -2.63
N GLY A 73 17.48 5.61 -3.24
CA GLY A 73 16.42 6.56 -2.89
C GLY A 73 15.08 6.21 -3.50
N THR A 74 14.02 6.86 -3.00
CA THR A 74 12.64 6.71 -3.48
C THR A 74 12.06 8.08 -3.77
N GLU A 75 11.45 8.24 -4.95
CA GLU A 75 10.82 9.48 -5.39
C GLU A 75 9.52 9.72 -4.62
N ASP A 76 8.63 8.72 -4.59
CA ASP A 76 7.39 8.68 -3.81
C ASP A 76 6.74 7.29 -3.81
N VAL A 77 5.64 7.19 -3.06
CA VAL A 77 4.70 6.07 -3.09
C VAL A 77 3.35 6.58 -3.58
N ILE A 78 2.76 5.92 -4.56
CA ILE A 78 1.45 6.29 -5.12
C ILE A 78 0.46 5.16 -4.85
N LEU A 79 -0.65 5.46 -4.18
CA LEU A 79 -1.79 4.54 -4.03
C LEU A 79 -2.75 4.68 -5.21
N THR A 80 -3.16 3.53 -5.75
CA THR A 80 -4.08 3.34 -6.87
C THR A 80 -5.10 2.26 -6.52
N PRO A 81 -6.19 2.05 -7.28
CA PRO A 81 -7.15 0.98 -7.01
C PRO A 81 -6.57 -0.43 -6.99
N ILE A 82 -5.48 -0.66 -7.72
CA ILE A 82 -4.84 -1.97 -7.86
C ILE A 82 -3.92 -2.25 -6.67
N GLY A 83 -3.39 -1.19 -6.03
CA GLY A 83 -2.43 -1.31 -4.94
C GLY A 83 -1.54 -0.06 -4.81
N GLY A 84 -0.36 -0.25 -4.23
CA GLY A 84 0.67 0.76 -4.07
C GLY A 84 1.75 0.63 -5.13
N MET A 85 2.40 1.74 -5.46
CA MET A 85 3.56 1.77 -6.35
C MET A 85 4.66 2.61 -5.72
N ALA A 86 5.69 1.96 -5.19
CA ALA A 86 6.93 2.60 -4.78
C ALA A 86 7.82 2.93 -5.99
N ARG A 87 8.06 4.23 -6.24
CA ARG A 87 8.94 4.68 -7.33
C ARG A 87 10.37 4.86 -6.82
N LEU A 88 11.13 3.77 -6.83
CA LEU A 88 12.56 3.80 -6.52
C LEU A 88 13.33 4.52 -7.64
N HIS A 89 14.37 5.28 -7.30
CA HIS A 89 15.19 5.98 -8.29
C HIS A 89 15.90 5.01 -9.25
N ARG A 90 16.25 3.81 -8.74
CA ARG A 90 16.83 2.70 -9.49
C ARG A 90 16.65 1.41 -8.69
N MET A 91 16.79 0.26 -9.33
CA MET A 91 16.97 -1.01 -8.61
C MET A 91 18.44 -1.18 -8.16
N PRO A 92 18.72 -1.91 -7.08
CA PRO A 92 20.08 -2.29 -6.72
C PRO A 92 20.77 -3.10 -7.84
N GLU A 93 22.04 -2.83 -8.11
CA GLU A 93 22.78 -3.49 -9.21
C GLU A 93 23.13 -4.96 -8.92
N LYS A 94 23.26 -5.33 -7.65
CA LYS A 94 23.62 -6.70 -7.25
C LYS A 94 22.36 -7.56 -7.17
N PRO A 95 22.29 -8.73 -7.83
CA PRO A 95 21.11 -9.60 -7.82
C PRO A 95 20.65 -9.99 -6.41
N LYS A 96 21.59 -10.19 -5.48
CA LYS A 96 21.27 -10.48 -4.07
C LYS A 96 20.53 -9.34 -3.38
N ASN A 97 20.89 -8.10 -3.70
CA ASN A 97 20.26 -6.92 -3.10
C ASN A 97 18.87 -6.67 -3.72
N GLU A 98 18.76 -6.86 -5.04
CA GLU A 98 17.47 -6.81 -5.74
C GLU A 98 16.50 -7.85 -5.15
N PHE A 99 16.95 -9.10 -5.00
CA PHE A 99 16.16 -10.15 -4.37
C PHE A 99 15.74 -9.77 -2.94
N ALA A 100 16.67 -9.26 -2.14
CA ALA A 100 16.38 -8.84 -0.77
C ALA A 100 15.36 -7.71 -0.70
N VAL A 101 15.41 -6.74 -1.63
CA VAL A 101 14.38 -5.70 -1.76
C VAL A 101 13.05 -6.32 -2.16
N SER A 102 13.01 -7.18 -3.18
CA SER A 102 11.78 -7.81 -3.70
C SER A 102 11.06 -8.69 -2.69
N ILE A 103 11.76 -9.29 -1.72
CA ILE A 103 11.11 -10.07 -0.65
C ILE A 103 10.73 -9.23 0.58
N ALA A 104 11.27 -8.01 0.72
CA ALA A 104 11.05 -7.21 1.92
C ALA A 104 9.58 -6.81 2.12
N GLY A 105 8.87 -6.41 1.06
CA GLY A 105 7.43 -6.13 1.12
C GLY A 105 6.61 -7.35 1.51
N PRO A 106 6.75 -8.51 0.83
CA PRO A 106 6.10 -9.77 1.22
C PRO A 106 6.35 -10.16 2.69
N LEU A 107 7.57 -10.00 3.20
CA LEU A 107 7.89 -10.29 4.60
C LEU A 107 7.16 -9.35 5.57
N VAL A 108 6.90 -8.10 5.21
CA VAL A 108 6.07 -7.20 6.02
C VAL A 108 4.65 -7.76 6.14
N ASN A 109 4.05 -8.25 5.04
CA ASN A 109 2.72 -8.85 5.09
C ASN A 109 2.69 -10.12 5.94
N VAL A 110 3.73 -10.97 5.85
CA VAL A 110 3.86 -12.14 6.72
C VAL A 110 3.95 -11.72 8.19
N GLY A 111 4.73 -10.69 8.50
CA GLY A 111 4.82 -10.13 9.85
C GLY A 111 3.49 -9.59 10.37
N ILE A 112 2.73 -8.87 9.53
CA ILE A 112 1.37 -8.40 9.85
C ILE A 112 0.45 -9.59 10.12
N ALA A 113 0.48 -10.61 9.26
CA ALA A 113 -0.37 -11.79 9.41
C ALA A 113 -0.08 -12.56 10.71
N ILE A 114 1.20 -12.70 11.07
CA ILE A 114 1.60 -13.32 12.35
C ILE A 114 1.12 -12.47 13.52
N LEU A 115 1.37 -11.16 13.49
CA LEU A 115 1.01 -10.23 14.58
C LEU A 115 -0.50 -10.18 14.84
N LEU A 116 -1.31 -10.26 13.77
CA LEU A 116 -2.76 -10.25 13.84
C LEU A 116 -3.37 -11.65 13.93
N SER A 117 -2.56 -12.70 13.91
CA SER A 117 -3.06 -14.07 14.01
C SER A 117 -3.72 -14.26 15.39
N PRO A 118 -4.94 -14.81 15.46
CA PRO A 118 -5.64 -15.05 16.73
C PRO A 118 -4.91 -16.03 17.68
N SER A 119 -3.82 -16.64 17.22
CA SER A 119 -3.12 -17.76 17.84
C SER A 119 -1.84 -17.36 18.59
N LEU A 120 -1.68 -16.08 18.93
CA LEU A 120 -0.62 -15.53 19.80
C LEU A 120 -1.23 -14.98 21.10
#